data_AF-A0AAF0DQ22-F1
#
_entry.id   AF-A0AAF0DQ22-F1
#
_cell.length_a   1.000
_cell.length_b   1.000
_cell.length_c   1.000
_cell.angle_alpha   90.00
_cell.angle_beta   90.00
_cell.angle_gamma   90.00
#
_symmetry.space_group_name_H-M   'P 1'
#
loop_
_entity.id
_entity.type
_entity.pdbx_description
1 polymer ?
#
loop_
_entity_poly.entity_id
_entity_poly.type
_entity_poly.pdbx_seq_one_letter_code
_entity_poly.pdbx_strand_id
1 'polypeptide(L)'
;MMGPPRREASRIDEKLAEKGEKNVWSLEFFPPKTSEGLANLFSQYWVASDTRFQHAIDLVRYIRAKHGDYFCIGVAGYPEGLNEDTQRSMYNELEFLKQKQDAGAQFIVTQFFYDTDRFLSWVRLCRERGITVPIIPGIMPIQNYNSFRRMSNLCRVHVPPALLSSLEPLKMDDAKVKEYGVRLAEKMVARIRAETDIRAFHIYTLNLEKSTTQLIQAADVPYGRPSTPPLTHVQAAAKSPSANWPTVSGWETWDEFPNGRYGDSRSPAFGELDGYGASLKVPPEDARKLWGAPVDEDDIARLFTAYVEGKLSCIPWCDIPVWDETVQLLPSLLRLNRPKSEGGKSWWTVGSQPAVDGIDSADPTFGFGPSNGFIFQKSFVELFVTESEKQALVQAIRASPVPVTYFAGTSNPKDFETNVEPNGLNAVTWGVFPGKEVAQSTIIEEHSFRAWCEEAFAIWREWELLFPPRSATHKLLRNIHDTRWLVTVVHHDYKDPEALWKLLESL
;
A
#
# COMPACT_ATOMS: atom_id res chain seq x y z
N MET A 1 9.98 -7.56 -7.64
CA MET A 1 11.32 -7.98 -8.15
C MET A 1 11.80 -6.88 -9.10
N MET A 2 12.96 -6.26 -8.87
CA MET A 2 13.40 -5.06 -9.61
C MET A 2 13.73 -5.38 -11.09
N GLY A 3 13.29 -4.53 -12.02
CA GLY A 3 13.82 -4.49 -13.38
C GLY A 3 15.22 -3.85 -13.40
N PRO A 4 16.24 -4.47 -14.02
CA PRO A 4 17.62 -3.97 -13.97
C PRO A 4 17.88 -2.89 -15.04
N PRO A 5 18.71 -1.86 -14.79
CA PRO A 5 19.00 -0.82 -15.78
C PRO A 5 20.15 -1.12 -16.77
N ARG A 6 19.98 -0.59 -17.98
CA ARG A 6 20.91 -0.15 -19.06
C ARG A 6 22.01 -1.08 -19.61
N ARG A 7 22.50 -2.12 -18.90
CA ARG A 7 23.53 -3.05 -19.42
C ARG A 7 23.36 -4.52 -18.98
N GLU A 8 22.32 -4.82 -18.20
CA GLU A 8 22.21 -6.11 -17.49
C GLU A 8 21.23 -7.12 -18.07
N ALA A 9 20.22 -6.72 -18.86
CA ALA A 9 19.29 -7.69 -19.46
C ALA A 9 20.06 -8.76 -20.28
N SER A 10 21.04 -8.34 -21.08
CA SER A 10 21.89 -9.27 -21.85
C SER A 10 22.80 -10.15 -21.00
N ARG A 11 23.18 -9.71 -19.78
CA ARG A 11 24.08 -10.43 -18.85
C ARG A 11 23.34 -11.37 -17.90
N ILE A 12 22.08 -11.07 -17.58
CA ILE A 12 21.25 -11.90 -16.69
C ILE A 12 20.87 -13.18 -17.41
N ASP A 13 20.41 -13.09 -18.66
CA ASP A 13 20.05 -14.26 -19.47
C ASP A 13 21.26 -15.18 -19.73
N GLU A 14 22.45 -14.58 -19.97
CA GLU A 14 23.72 -15.30 -20.14
C GLU A 14 24.14 -16.05 -18.86
N LYS A 15 24.17 -15.37 -17.71
CA LYS A 15 24.55 -15.98 -16.42
C LYS A 15 23.59 -17.10 -15.97
N LEU A 16 22.34 -17.05 -16.41
CA LEU A 16 21.32 -18.03 -16.04
C LEU A 16 21.27 -19.22 -17.00
N ALA A 17 21.51 -18.99 -18.29
CA ALA A 17 21.77 -20.05 -19.26
C ALA A 17 23.03 -20.86 -18.87
N GLU A 18 24.08 -20.20 -18.40
CA GLU A 18 25.30 -20.84 -17.88
C GLU A 18 25.06 -21.72 -16.63
N LYS A 19 24.03 -21.42 -15.83
CA LYS A 19 23.68 -22.18 -14.62
C LYS A 19 22.82 -23.42 -14.89
N GLY A 20 22.38 -23.66 -16.13
CA GLY A 20 21.60 -24.85 -16.50
C GLY A 20 20.17 -24.90 -15.93
N GLU A 21 19.65 -23.79 -15.42
CA GLU A 21 18.29 -23.72 -14.86
C GLU A 21 17.27 -23.55 -16.00
N LYS A 22 16.45 -24.58 -16.25
CA LYS A 22 15.27 -24.47 -17.14
C LYS A 22 14.15 -23.72 -16.44
N ASN A 23 14.25 -22.39 -16.36
CA ASN A 23 13.27 -21.56 -15.66
C ASN A 23 12.18 -21.02 -16.60
N VAL A 24 10.96 -20.94 -16.06
CA VAL A 24 9.82 -20.22 -16.65
C VAL A 24 9.94 -18.75 -16.27
N TRP A 25 9.87 -17.85 -17.24
CA TRP A 25 9.95 -16.40 -17.07
C TRP A 25 8.60 -15.76 -17.34
N SER A 26 8.15 -14.86 -16.49
CA SER A 26 7.09 -13.90 -16.82
C SER A 26 7.73 -12.54 -17.03
N LEU A 27 7.49 -11.91 -18.19
CA LEU A 27 8.01 -10.60 -18.52
C LEU A 27 6.93 -9.55 -18.31
N GLU A 28 7.08 -8.80 -17.23
CA GLU A 28 6.47 -7.48 -17.05
C GLU A 28 7.56 -6.42 -17.15
N PHE A 29 7.42 -5.51 -18.11
CA PHE A 29 8.24 -4.31 -18.16
C PHE A 29 7.66 -3.30 -17.17
N PHE A 30 8.20 -3.28 -15.95
CA PHE A 30 8.07 -2.10 -15.08
C PHE A 30 9.26 -1.17 -15.33
N PRO A 31 9.05 0.15 -15.46
CA PRO A 31 10.17 1.07 -15.44
C PRO A 31 10.94 0.89 -14.12
N PRO A 32 12.28 0.96 -14.15
CA PRO A 32 13.07 0.79 -12.93
C PRO A 32 12.68 1.85 -11.89
N LYS A 33 12.78 1.52 -10.59
CA LYS A 33 12.63 2.48 -9.47
C LYS A 33 13.81 3.47 -9.44
N THR A 34 14.00 4.21 -10.52
CA THR A 34 14.89 5.37 -10.58
C THR A 34 14.03 6.63 -10.61
N SER A 35 14.60 7.76 -10.24
CA SER A 35 13.95 9.07 -10.38
C SER A 35 13.48 9.34 -11.83
N GLU A 36 14.17 8.80 -12.83
CA GLU A 36 13.74 8.82 -14.24
C GLU A 36 12.59 7.83 -14.54
N GLY A 37 12.58 6.64 -13.92
CA GLY A 37 11.54 5.62 -14.12
C GLY A 37 10.22 5.91 -13.39
N LEU A 38 10.28 6.57 -12.23
CA LEU A 38 9.11 7.13 -11.53
C LEU A 38 8.48 8.27 -12.35
N ALA A 39 9.29 9.16 -12.94
CA ALA A 39 8.80 10.19 -13.85
C ALA A 39 8.11 9.60 -15.10
N ASN A 40 8.55 8.44 -15.58
CA ASN A 40 7.93 7.71 -16.68
C ASN A 40 6.65 6.95 -16.30
N LEU A 41 6.38 6.73 -15.01
CA LEU A 41 5.14 6.12 -14.52
C LEU A 41 3.98 7.13 -14.55
N PHE A 42 4.29 8.41 -14.40
CA PHE A 42 3.34 9.53 -14.34
C PHE A 42 3.31 10.40 -15.61
N SER A 43 4.24 10.21 -16.55
CA SER A 43 4.17 10.85 -17.86
C SER A 43 3.29 10.03 -18.81
N GLN A 44 2.53 10.70 -19.67
CA GLN A 44 1.84 10.04 -20.79
C GLN A 44 2.82 9.49 -21.86
N TYR A 45 4.13 9.55 -21.61
CA TYR A 45 5.19 9.26 -22.58
C TYR A 45 6.33 8.50 -21.91
N TRP A 46 6.29 7.17 -21.99
CA TRP A 46 7.41 6.33 -21.61
C TRP A 46 8.57 6.51 -22.61
N VAL A 47 9.80 6.67 -22.09
CA VAL A 47 11.02 6.76 -22.89
C VAL A 47 11.92 5.57 -22.55
N ALA A 48 12.19 4.71 -23.55
CA ALA A 48 13.06 3.57 -23.36
C ALA A 48 14.47 3.98 -22.93
N SER A 49 15.00 3.29 -21.91
CA SER A 49 16.40 3.47 -21.50
C SER A 49 17.41 2.87 -22.49
N ASP A 50 16.95 2.00 -23.39
CA ASP A 50 17.70 1.43 -24.52
C ASP A 50 16.82 1.50 -25.77
N THR A 51 17.34 2.08 -26.85
CA THR A 51 16.58 2.28 -28.07
C THR A 51 16.11 0.96 -28.71
N ARG A 52 16.75 -0.17 -28.38
CA ARG A 52 16.43 -1.51 -28.90
C ARG A 52 15.23 -2.17 -28.24
N PHE A 53 14.81 -1.71 -27.07
CA PHE A 53 13.72 -2.30 -26.29
C PHE A 53 12.66 -1.24 -26.04
N GLN A 54 11.85 -0.94 -27.04
CA GLN A 54 10.76 0.04 -26.93
C GLN A 54 9.48 -0.59 -26.40
N HIS A 55 9.28 -1.86 -26.71
CA HIS A 55 8.08 -2.61 -26.37
C HIS A 55 8.44 -3.99 -25.83
N ALA A 56 7.56 -4.58 -25.02
CA ALA A 56 7.79 -5.92 -24.46
C ALA A 56 8.07 -6.98 -25.55
N ILE A 57 7.51 -6.82 -26.76
CA ILE A 57 7.76 -7.69 -27.91
C ILE A 57 9.24 -7.71 -28.34
N ASP A 58 9.95 -6.59 -28.18
CA ASP A 58 11.36 -6.50 -28.57
C ASP A 58 12.23 -7.40 -27.68
N LEU A 59 11.88 -7.50 -26.40
CA LEU A 59 12.55 -8.42 -25.48
C LEU A 59 12.22 -9.88 -25.78
N VAL A 60 10.96 -10.20 -26.10
CA VAL A 60 10.59 -11.56 -26.54
C VAL A 60 11.39 -11.97 -27.77
N ARG A 61 11.45 -11.11 -28.80
CA ARG A 61 12.23 -11.33 -30.02
C ARG A 61 13.71 -11.50 -29.73
N TYR A 62 14.28 -10.66 -28.85
CA TYR A 62 15.68 -10.74 -28.46
C TYR A 62 16.02 -12.07 -27.80
N ILE A 63 15.24 -12.51 -26.80
CA ILE A 63 15.47 -13.76 -26.09
C ILE A 63 15.36 -14.94 -27.05
N ARG A 64 14.33 -14.95 -27.93
CA ARG A 64 14.16 -16.00 -28.94
C ARG A 64 15.31 -16.05 -29.94
N ALA A 65 15.77 -14.90 -30.42
CA ALA A 65 16.88 -14.84 -31.36
C ALA A 65 18.20 -15.35 -30.74
N LYS A 66 18.42 -15.09 -29.45
CA LYS A 66 19.69 -15.41 -28.77
C LYS A 66 19.70 -16.80 -28.12
N HIS A 67 18.56 -17.25 -27.60
CA HIS A 67 18.45 -18.45 -26.76
C HIS A 67 17.44 -19.48 -27.30
N GLY A 68 16.78 -19.21 -28.43
CA GLY A 68 15.78 -20.10 -29.01
C GLY A 68 14.66 -20.44 -28.01
N ASP A 69 14.31 -21.72 -27.95
CA ASP A 69 13.26 -22.24 -27.06
C ASP A 69 13.77 -22.66 -25.68
N TYR A 70 14.99 -22.26 -25.31
CA TYR A 70 15.56 -22.62 -24.00
C TYR A 70 14.71 -22.10 -22.83
N PHE A 71 14.18 -20.88 -22.96
CA PHE A 71 13.37 -20.23 -21.94
C PHE A 71 11.87 -20.33 -22.24
N CYS A 72 11.07 -20.61 -21.20
CA CYS A 72 9.63 -20.42 -21.29
C CYS A 72 9.27 -18.95 -21.03
N ILE A 73 8.59 -18.28 -21.95
CA ILE A 73 8.34 -16.83 -21.87
C ILE A 73 6.85 -16.53 -21.68
N GLY A 74 6.50 -15.84 -20.61
CA GLY A 74 5.18 -15.28 -20.34
C GLY A 74 5.14 -13.78 -20.59
N VAL A 75 3.97 -13.27 -20.96
CA VAL A 75 3.75 -11.83 -21.17
C VAL A 75 2.52 -11.34 -20.39
N ALA A 76 2.52 -10.07 -20.01
CA ALA A 76 1.36 -9.44 -19.39
C ALA A 76 0.20 -9.23 -20.36
N GLY A 77 -1.02 -9.41 -19.86
CA GLY A 77 -2.27 -9.07 -20.54
C GLY A 77 -3.18 -8.20 -19.67
N TYR A 78 -3.94 -7.30 -20.30
CA TYR A 78 -4.80 -6.33 -19.62
C TYR A 78 -6.25 -6.52 -20.08
N PRO A 79 -7.09 -7.28 -19.34
CA PRO A 79 -8.46 -7.58 -19.75
C PRO A 79 -9.34 -6.35 -19.96
N GLU A 80 -8.98 -5.24 -19.31
CA GLU A 80 -9.72 -3.97 -19.34
C GLU A 80 -9.01 -2.86 -20.13
N GLY A 81 -7.85 -3.15 -20.72
CA GLY A 81 -7.01 -2.18 -21.41
C GLY A 81 -6.15 -1.31 -20.48
N LEU A 82 -5.35 -0.43 -21.10
CA LEU A 82 -4.40 0.47 -20.41
C LEU A 82 -4.85 1.94 -20.41
N ASN A 83 -5.70 2.35 -21.37
CA ASN A 83 -6.05 3.76 -21.64
C ASN A 83 -7.57 4.01 -21.66
N GLU A 84 -7.97 5.29 -21.53
CA GLU A 84 -9.37 5.75 -21.39
C GLU A 84 -10.28 5.47 -22.60
N ASP A 85 -9.72 5.36 -23.81
CA ASP A 85 -10.47 4.98 -25.02
C ASP A 85 -10.69 3.46 -25.07
N THR A 86 -11.56 2.96 -24.19
CA THR A 86 -11.76 1.52 -23.89
C THR A 86 -11.93 0.60 -25.11
N GLN A 87 -12.66 1.01 -26.15
CA GLN A 87 -12.85 0.16 -27.33
C GLN A 87 -11.64 0.17 -28.27
N ARG A 88 -11.11 1.35 -28.61
CA ARG A 88 -9.95 1.47 -29.52
C ARG A 88 -8.67 0.93 -28.86
N SER A 89 -8.52 1.14 -27.55
CA SER A 89 -7.44 0.62 -26.73
C SER A 89 -7.47 -0.91 -26.67
N MET A 90 -8.64 -1.54 -26.48
CA MET A 90 -8.76 -3.00 -26.43
C MET A 90 -8.43 -3.68 -27.77
N TYR A 91 -8.90 -3.14 -28.89
CA TYR A 91 -8.59 -3.70 -30.22
C TYR A 91 -7.09 -3.66 -30.51
N ASN A 92 -6.43 -2.53 -30.19
CA ASN A 92 -4.99 -2.39 -30.34
C ASN A 92 -4.23 -3.31 -29.37
N GLU A 93 -4.70 -3.45 -28.12
CA GLU A 93 -4.07 -4.32 -27.12
C GLU A 93 -4.10 -5.79 -27.54
N LEU A 94 -5.22 -6.28 -28.08
CA LEU A 94 -5.32 -7.65 -28.57
C LEU A 94 -4.40 -7.92 -29.76
N GLU A 95 -4.24 -6.93 -30.64
CA GLU A 95 -3.29 -7.02 -31.76
C GLU A 95 -1.84 -7.10 -31.25
N PHE A 96 -1.46 -6.24 -30.29
CA PHE A 96 -0.13 -6.34 -29.67
C PHE A 96 0.08 -7.65 -28.92
N LEU A 97 -0.95 -8.16 -28.25
CA LEU A 97 -0.89 -9.43 -27.55
C LEU A 97 -0.70 -10.60 -28.53
N LYS A 98 -1.38 -10.57 -29.67
CA LYS A 98 -1.18 -11.52 -30.77
C LYS A 98 0.24 -11.43 -31.32
N GLN A 99 0.77 -10.23 -31.53
CA GLN A 99 2.15 -10.04 -31.96
C GLN A 99 3.18 -10.55 -30.94
N LYS A 100 2.93 -10.40 -29.64
CA LYS A 100 3.77 -10.97 -28.57
C LYS A 100 3.77 -12.51 -28.61
N GLN A 101 2.61 -13.12 -28.83
CA GLN A 101 2.51 -14.57 -29.06
C GLN A 101 3.31 -14.98 -30.30
N ASP A 102 3.13 -14.28 -31.42
CA ASP A 102 3.79 -14.60 -32.69
C ASP A 102 5.32 -14.39 -32.62
N ALA A 103 5.77 -13.50 -31.75
CA ALA A 103 7.18 -13.32 -31.42
C ALA A 103 7.76 -14.47 -30.57
N GLY A 104 6.92 -15.35 -30.02
CA GLY A 104 7.33 -16.55 -29.28
C GLY A 104 6.97 -16.56 -27.79
N ALA A 105 6.06 -15.71 -27.32
CA ALA A 105 5.48 -15.86 -25.98
C ALA A 105 4.64 -17.15 -25.88
N GLN A 106 4.66 -17.80 -24.72
CA GLN A 106 4.09 -19.13 -24.49
C GLN A 106 2.95 -19.15 -23.48
N PHE A 107 2.75 -18.09 -22.70
CA PHE A 107 1.56 -17.92 -21.86
C PHE A 107 1.34 -16.44 -21.56
N ILE A 108 0.14 -16.11 -21.09
CA ILE A 108 -0.25 -14.76 -20.69
C ILE A 108 -0.62 -14.78 -19.21
N VAL A 109 -0.09 -13.85 -18.43
CA VAL A 109 -0.59 -13.58 -17.06
C VAL A 109 -1.34 -12.26 -17.11
N THR A 110 -2.57 -12.23 -16.60
CA THR A 110 -3.36 -11.00 -16.64
C THR A 110 -3.13 -10.14 -15.40
N GLN A 111 -3.28 -8.82 -15.57
CA GLN A 111 -3.58 -7.92 -14.46
C GLN A 111 -4.81 -8.43 -13.67
N PHE A 112 -4.89 -8.12 -12.38
CA PHE A 112 -6.09 -8.44 -11.59
C PHE A 112 -7.32 -7.68 -12.12
N PHE A 113 -8.50 -8.23 -11.87
CA PHE A 113 -9.79 -7.64 -12.25
C PHE A 113 -10.84 -8.01 -11.20
N TYR A 114 -11.96 -7.27 -11.16
CA TYR A 114 -13.10 -7.60 -10.31
C TYR A 114 -14.39 -7.84 -11.10
N ASP A 115 -14.42 -7.44 -12.38
CA ASP A 115 -15.52 -7.71 -13.29
C ASP A 115 -15.24 -9.00 -14.09
N THR A 116 -15.88 -10.10 -13.69
CA THR A 116 -15.70 -11.40 -14.36
C THR A 116 -16.31 -11.42 -15.75
N ASP A 117 -17.38 -10.65 -16.02
CA ASP A 117 -18.03 -10.60 -17.32
C ASP A 117 -17.13 -9.96 -18.39
N ARG A 118 -16.42 -8.90 -18.00
CA ARG A 118 -15.38 -8.28 -18.84
C ARG A 118 -14.25 -9.23 -19.15
N PHE A 119 -13.73 -9.93 -18.12
CA PHE A 119 -12.67 -10.91 -18.32
C PHE A 119 -13.09 -12.03 -19.28
N LEU A 120 -14.27 -12.63 -19.08
CA LEU A 120 -14.77 -13.70 -19.95
C LEU A 120 -14.98 -13.21 -21.40
N SER A 121 -15.47 -11.98 -21.57
CA SER A 121 -15.60 -11.35 -22.89
C SER A 121 -14.24 -11.14 -23.55
N TRP A 122 -13.24 -10.68 -22.78
CA TRP A 122 -11.88 -10.52 -23.25
C TRP A 122 -11.24 -11.85 -23.68
N VAL A 123 -11.45 -12.93 -22.91
CA VAL A 123 -10.99 -14.28 -23.29
C VAL A 123 -11.58 -14.71 -24.63
N ARG A 124 -12.90 -14.52 -24.86
CA ARG A 124 -13.53 -14.82 -26.15
C ARG A 124 -12.89 -14.04 -27.31
N LEU A 125 -12.68 -12.74 -27.13
CA LEU A 125 -12.06 -11.87 -28.12
C LEU A 125 -10.59 -12.25 -28.42
N CYS A 126 -9.84 -12.73 -27.43
CA CYS A 126 -8.50 -13.28 -27.60
C CYS A 126 -8.54 -14.52 -28.51
N ARG A 127 -9.47 -15.45 -28.26
CA ARG A 127 -9.62 -16.68 -29.05
C ARG A 127 -10.06 -16.39 -30.49
N GLU A 128 -11.00 -15.48 -30.68
CA GLU A 128 -11.45 -15.03 -32.01
C GLU A 128 -10.31 -14.44 -32.86
N ARG A 129 -9.30 -13.83 -32.22
CA ARG A 129 -8.10 -13.27 -32.89
C ARG A 129 -6.94 -14.26 -33.02
N GLY A 130 -7.15 -15.54 -32.71
CA GLY A 130 -6.13 -16.57 -32.84
C GLY A 130 -5.03 -16.51 -31.77
N ILE A 131 -5.29 -15.89 -30.62
CA ILE A 131 -4.43 -16.00 -29.44
C ILE A 131 -4.74 -17.35 -28.80
N THR A 132 -3.82 -18.30 -28.92
CA THR A 132 -3.99 -19.71 -28.54
C THR A 132 -3.17 -20.10 -27.31
N VAL A 133 -2.23 -19.26 -26.88
CA VAL A 133 -1.45 -19.54 -25.66
C VAL A 133 -2.34 -19.55 -24.41
N PRO A 134 -1.96 -20.31 -23.37
CA PRO A 134 -2.64 -20.30 -22.08
C PRO A 134 -2.77 -18.90 -21.50
N ILE A 135 -3.95 -18.59 -20.98
CA ILE A 135 -4.24 -17.35 -20.25
C ILE A 135 -4.37 -17.72 -18.78
N ILE A 136 -3.56 -17.09 -17.93
CA ILE A 136 -3.53 -17.27 -16.48
C ILE A 136 -4.11 -16.00 -15.85
N PRO A 137 -5.38 -16.01 -15.41
CA PRO A 137 -6.00 -14.87 -14.76
C PRO A 137 -5.29 -14.53 -13.43
N GLY A 138 -4.98 -13.25 -13.29
CA GLY A 138 -4.58 -12.64 -12.03
C GLY A 138 -5.77 -12.44 -11.09
N ILE A 139 -5.71 -13.01 -9.89
CA ILE A 139 -6.74 -12.89 -8.84
C ILE A 139 -6.10 -12.25 -7.62
N MET A 140 -6.65 -11.11 -7.19
CA MET A 140 -6.21 -10.40 -5.99
C MET A 140 -7.36 -10.38 -4.98
N PRO A 141 -7.32 -11.22 -3.92
CA PRO A 141 -8.35 -11.20 -2.90
C PRO A 141 -8.28 -9.88 -2.11
N ILE A 142 -9.45 -9.27 -1.90
CA ILE A 142 -9.57 -8.02 -1.13
C ILE A 142 -9.20 -8.29 0.33
N GLN A 143 -8.20 -7.59 0.85
CA GLN A 143 -7.71 -7.77 2.23
C GLN A 143 -8.19 -6.68 3.17
N ASN A 144 -8.17 -5.43 2.71
CA ASN A 144 -8.60 -4.26 3.43
C ASN A 144 -9.23 -3.26 2.46
N TYR A 145 -10.20 -2.47 2.91
CA TYR A 145 -11.01 -1.61 2.05
C TYR A 145 -10.16 -0.53 1.38
N ASN A 146 -9.26 0.09 2.14
CA ASN A 146 -8.45 1.23 1.70
C ASN A 146 -7.46 0.84 0.60
N SER A 147 -6.68 -0.23 0.79
CA SER A 147 -5.72 -0.75 -0.19
C SER A 147 -6.43 -1.25 -1.44
N PHE A 148 -7.62 -1.84 -1.29
CA PHE A 148 -8.45 -2.24 -2.43
C PHE A 148 -8.88 -1.04 -3.28
N ARG A 149 -9.44 0.00 -2.68
CA ARG A 149 -9.84 1.23 -3.39
C ARG A 149 -8.64 1.86 -4.08
N ARG A 150 -7.52 1.97 -3.36
CA ARG A 150 -6.27 2.52 -3.86
C ARG A 150 -5.71 1.73 -5.05
N MET A 151 -5.53 0.42 -4.91
CA MET A 151 -4.94 -0.42 -5.96
C MET A 151 -5.85 -0.48 -7.19
N SER A 152 -7.17 -0.53 -7.00
CA SER A 152 -8.13 -0.52 -8.11
C SER A 152 -8.05 0.79 -8.89
N ASN A 153 -7.93 1.94 -8.21
CA ASN A 153 -7.77 3.24 -8.86
C ASN A 153 -6.41 3.38 -9.56
N LEU A 154 -5.32 2.98 -8.89
CA LEU A 154 -3.96 3.06 -9.44
C LEU A 154 -3.81 2.22 -10.71
N CYS A 155 -4.33 0.99 -10.69
CA CYS A 155 -4.31 0.08 -11.83
C CYS A 155 -5.47 0.32 -12.82
N ARG A 156 -6.34 1.29 -12.54
CA ARG A 156 -7.53 1.64 -13.35
C ARG A 156 -8.45 0.44 -13.64
N VAL A 157 -8.56 -0.47 -12.68
CA VAL A 157 -9.40 -1.66 -12.77
C VAL A 157 -10.87 -1.27 -12.55
N HIS A 158 -11.77 -1.80 -13.38
CA HIS A 158 -13.18 -1.55 -13.17
C HIS A 158 -13.68 -2.35 -11.98
N VAL A 159 -14.23 -1.64 -11.01
CA VAL A 159 -14.90 -2.25 -9.87
C VAL A 159 -16.42 -2.18 -10.10
N PRO A 160 -17.11 -3.32 -10.20
CA PRO A 160 -18.56 -3.34 -10.36
C PRO A 160 -19.26 -2.56 -9.23
N PRO A 161 -20.24 -1.68 -9.52
CA PRO A 161 -20.92 -0.89 -8.50
C PRO A 161 -21.54 -1.75 -7.38
N ALA A 162 -22.08 -2.92 -7.73
CA ALA A 162 -22.64 -3.87 -6.76
C ALA A 162 -21.60 -4.40 -5.76
N LEU A 163 -20.34 -4.56 -6.20
CA LEU A 163 -19.23 -4.95 -5.33
C LEU A 163 -18.95 -3.82 -4.32
N LEU A 164 -18.84 -2.58 -4.78
CA LEU A 164 -18.62 -1.41 -3.91
C LEU A 164 -19.75 -1.25 -2.90
N SER A 165 -21.02 -1.32 -3.34
CA SER A 165 -22.17 -1.22 -2.44
C SER A 165 -22.21 -2.31 -1.37
N SER A 166 -21.69 -3.50 -1.67
CA SER A 166 -21.60 -4.60 -0.69
C SER A 166 -20.44 -4.43 0.29
N LEU A 167 -19.36 -3.76 -0.13
CA LEU A 167 -18.15 -3.57 0.65
C LEU A 167 -18.22 -2.33 1.55
N GLU A 168 -18.94 -1.28 1.11
CA GLU A 168 -19.06 0.01 1.82
C GLU A 168 -19.47 -0.12 3.29
N PRO A 169 -20.47 -0.97 3.66
CA PRO A 169 -20.86 -1.13 5.07
C PRO A 169 -19.81 -1.86 5.91
N LEU A 170 -18.86 -2.56 5.28
CA LEU A 170 -17.83 -3.35 5.95
C LEU A 170 -16.51 -2.58 6.09
N LYS A 171 -16.40 -1.37 5.54
CA LYS A 171 -15.12 -0.66 5.37
C LYS A 171 -14.30 -0.44 6.66
N MET A 172 -14.94 -0.44 7.82
CA MET A 172 -14.31 -0.26 9.14
C MET A 172 -13.92 -1.59 9.80
N ASP A 173 -14.32 -2.74 9.23
CA ASP A 173 -14.10 -4.08 9.77
C ASP A 173 -13.26 -4.91 8.80
N ASP A 174 -11.93 -4.82 8.96
CA ASP A 174 -10.97 -5.51 8.10
C ASP A 174 -11.17 -7.02 8.06
N ALA A 175 -11.64 -7.64 9.15
CA ALA A 175 -11.91 -9.07 9.19
C ALA A 175 -13.08 -9.43 8.27
N LYS A 176 -14.18 -8.66 8.31
CA LYS A 176 -15.32 -8.84 7.39
C LYS A 176 -14.95 -8.52 5.95
N VAL A 177 -14.13 -7.50 5.72
CA VAL A 177 -13.63 -7.15 4.38
C VAL A 177 -12.80 -8.29 3.80
N LYS A 178 -11.89 -8.86 4.57
CA LYS A 178 -11.06 -10.00 4.18
C LYS A 178 -11.89 -11.24 3.86
N GLU A 179 -12.85 -11.57 4.73
CA GLU A 179 -13.77 -12.68 4.52
C GLU A 179 -14.62 -12.49 3.26
N TYR A 180 -15.12 -11.28 3.03
CA TYR A 180 -15.80 -10.92 1.78
C TYR A 180 -14.87 -11.08 0.56
N GLY A 181 -13.63 -10.59 0.65
CA GLY A 181 -12.64 -10.65 -0.42
C GLY A 181 -12.27 -12.07 -0.84
N VAL A 182 -12.11 -12.97 0.13
CA VAL A 182 -11.87 -14.41 -0.13
C VAL A 182 -13.07 -15.03 -0.84
N ARG A 183 -14.29 -14.83 -0.35
CA ARG A 183 -15.52 -15.34 -1.00
C ARG A 183 -15.72 -14.79 -2.40
N LEU A 184 -15.38 -13.53 -2.62
CA LEU A 184 -15.44 -12.92 -3.95
C LEU A 184 -14.47 -13.61 -4.90
N ALA A 185 -13.22 -13.78 -4.48
CA ALA A 185 -12.20 -14.46 -5.29
C ALA A 185 -12.59 -15.92 -5.60
N GLU A 186 -13.15 -16.65 -4.64
CA GLU A 186 -13.68 -18.00 -4.85
C GLU A 186 -14.77 -18.02 -5.93
N LYS A 187 -15.75 -17.10 -5.85
CA LYS A 187 -16.82 -16.99 -6.85
C LYS A 187 -16.28 -16.68 -8.23
N MET A 188 -15.30 -15.79 -8.33
CA MET A 188 -14.64 -15.46 -9.60
C MET A 188 -13.94 -16.69 -10.19
N VAL A 189 -13.11 -17.38 -9.39
CA VAL A 189 -12.39 -18.59 -9.81
C VAL A 189 -13.36 -19.69 -10.24
N ALA A 190 -14.40 -19.96 -9.44
CA ALA A 190 -15.41 -20.97 -9.76
C ALA A 190 -16.13 -20.66 -11.08
N ARG A 191 -16.53 -19.40 -11.27
CA ARG A 191 -17.20 -18.95 -12.50
C ARG A 191 -16.29 -19.07 -13.73
N ILE A 192 -15.04 -18.64 -13.62
CA ILE A 192 -14.05 -18.76 -14.70
C ILE A 192 -13.83 -20.24 -15.07
N ARG A 193 -13.70 -21.14 -14.08
CA ARG A 193 -13.54 -22.58 -14.33
C ARG A 193 -14.76 -23.20 -15.01
N ALA A 194 -15.96 -22.73 -14.68
CA ALA A 194 -17.21 -23.22 -15.25
C ALA A 194 -17.41 -22.77 -16.70
N GLU A 195 -17.06 -21.52 -17.02
CA GLU A 195 -17.34 -20.91 -18.32
C GLU A 195 -16.17 -20.99 -19.32
N THR A 196 -14.99 -21.44 -18.87
CA THR A 196 -13.78 -21.52 -19.72
C THR A 196 -13.00 -22.82 -19.49
N ASP A 197 -11.97 -23.04 -20.32
CA ASP A 197 -10.98 -24.10 -20.18
C ASP A 197 -9.84 -23.76 -19.19
N ILE A 198 -9.87 -22.57 -18.57
CA ILE A 198 -8.81 -22.10 -17.67
C ILE A 198 -8.84 -22.88 -16.35
N ARG A 199 -7.67 -23.42 -15.97
CA ARG A 199 -7.48 -24.19 -14.71
C ARG A 199 -6.33 -23.68 -13.85
N ALA A 200 -5.51 -22.77 -14.37
CA ALA A 200 -4.41 -22.15 -13.64
C ALA A 200 -4.77 -20.70 -13.30
N PHE A 201 -4.41 -20.25 -12.11
CA PHE A 201 -4.69 -18.91 -11.59
C PHE A 201 -3.42 -18.34 -10.97
N HIS A 202 -3.18 -17.05 -11.17
CA HIS A 202 -2.08 -16.33 -10.52
C HIS A 202 -2.66 -15.53 -9.35
N ILE A 203 -2.24 -15.84 -8.11
CA ILE A 203 -2.75 -15.15 -6.93
C ILE A 203 -1.78 -14.06 -6.50
N TYR A 204 -2.24 -12.82 -6.45
CA TYR A 204 -1.50 -11.72 -5.86
C TYR A 204 -1.58 -11.82 -4.33
N THR A 205 -0.50 -12.27 -3.71
CA THR A 205 -0.46 -12.58 -2.27
C THR A 205 -0.25 -11.35 -1.40
N LEU A 206 0.40 -10.30 -1.93
CA LEU A 206 0.84 -9.13 -1.15
C LEU A 206 1.63 -9.52 0.11
N ASN A 207 2.42 -10.59 0.03
CA ASN A 207 3.15 -11.21 1.16
C ASN A 207 2.24 -11.70 2.31
N LEU A 208 0.95 -11.90 2.07
CA LEU A 208 -0.02 -12.42 3.03
C LEU A 208 -0.39 -13.88 2.74
N GLU A 209 -0.22 -14.75 3.73
CA GLU A 209 -0.45 -16.19 3.59
C GLU A 209 -1.94 -16.55 3.70
N LYS A 210 -2.62 -16.11 4.77
CA LYS A 210 -3.91 -16.69 5.20
C LYS A 210 -5.00 -16.62 4.14
N SER A 211 -5.20 -15.47 3.50
CA SER A 211 -6.25 -15.30 2.46
C SER A 211 -5.97 -16.11 1.20
N THR A 212 -4.69 -16.23 0.84
CA THR A 212 -4.25 -17.05 -0.29
C THR A 212 -4.49 -18.53 0.03
N THR A 213 -4.10 -18.98 1.22
CA THR A 213 -4.31 -20.36 1.67
C THR A 213 -5.80 -20.71 1.76
N GLN A 214 -6.64 -19.82 2.30
CA GLN A 214 -8.09 -20.01 2.34
C GLN A 214 -8.69 -20.14 0.93
N LEU A 215 -8.31 -19.26 0.00
CA LEU A 215 -8.76 -19.34 -1.39
C LEU A 215 -8.32 -20.66 -2.05
N ILE A 216 -7.07 -21.10 -1.83
CA ILE A 216 -6.56 -22.36 -2.38
C ILE A 216 -7.34 -23.56 -1.82
N GLN A 217 -7.62 -23.57 -0.52
CA GLN A 217 -8.40 -24.63 0.14
C GLN A 217 -9.84 -24.68 -0.37
N ALA A 218 -10.48 -23.52 -0.50
CA ALA A 218 -11.87 -23.44 -0.96
C ALA A 218 -12.04 -23.72 -2.46
N ALA A 219 -11.03 -23.41 -3.27
CA ALA A 219 -11.05 -23.68 -4.71
C ALA A 219 -10.88 -25.18 -5.06
N ASP A 220 -10.76 -26.07 -4.07
CA ASP A 220 -10.57 -27.52 -4.23
C ASP A 220 -9.46 -27.84 -5.24
N VAL A 221 -8.34 -27.11 -5.16
CA VAL A 221 -7.14 -27.44 -5.92
C VAL A 221 -6.55 -28.67 -5.24
N PRO A 222 -6.43 -29.82 -5.92
CA PRO A 222 -5.90 -31.02 -5.30
C PRO A 222 -4.51 -30.73 -4.74
N TYR A 223 -4.37 -30.77 -3.42
CA TYR A 223 -3.09 -30.65 -2.73
C TYR A 223 -2.28 -31.92 -2.99
N GLY A 224 -1.77 -32.07 -4.21
CA GLY A 224 -0.81 -33.10 -4.54
C GLY A 224 0.46 -32.78 -3.78
N ARG A 225 0.77 -33.53 -2.71
CA ARG A 225 2.16 -33.58 -2.21
C ARG A 225 3.05 -33.85 -3.42
N PRO A 226 4.04 -33.00 -3.73
CA PRO A 226 4.98 -33.31 -4.81
C PRO A 226 5.63 -34.65 -4.49
N SER A 227 5.42 -35.65 -5.34
CA SER A 227 6.21 -36.89 -5.36
C SER A 227 7.61 -36.66 -5.94
N THR A 228 7.89 -35.43 -6.36
CA THR A 228 9.20 -34.97 -6.82
C THR A 228 9.89 -34.18 -5.70
N PRO A 229 11.14 -34.53 -5.34
CA PRO A 229 11.92 -33.73 -4.40
C PRO A 229 12.08 -32.30 -4.95
N PRO A 230 12.15 -31.29 -4.07
CA PRO A 230 12.40 -29.92 -4.50
C PRO A 230 13.71 -29.87 -5.28
N LEU A 231 13.70 -29.19 -6.43
CA LEU A 231 14.91 -28.87 -7.18
C LEU A 231 15.78 -27.94 -6.32
N THR A 232 16.67 -28.53 -5.51
CA THR A 232 17.70 -27.80 -4.78
C THR A 232 19.05 -28.49 -4.93
N HIS A 233 19.92 -27.91 -5.76
CA HIS A 233 21.37 -28.14 -5.71
C HIS A 233 22.03 -27.39 -4.52
N VAL A 234 21.36 -27.32 -3.36
CA VAL A 234 21.89 -26.63 -2.16
C VAL A 234 21.78 -27.48 -0.89
N GLN A 235 21.59 -28.79 -0.99
CA GLN A 235 21.66 -29.69 0.17
C GLN A 235 22.99 -30.42 0.26
N ALA A 236 24.02 -29.69 0.67
CA ALA A 236 25.26 -30.29 1.17
C ALA A 236 25.80 -29.54 2.40
N ALA A 237 24.94 -29.19 3.37
CA ALA A 237 25.39 -28.82 4.72
C ALA A 237 24.20 -28.72 5.71
N ALA A 238 23.48 -29.80 5.97
CA ALA A 238 22.67 -29.94 7.20
C ALA A 238 22.14 -31.37 7.34
N LYS A 239 23.01 -32.30 7.76
CA LYS A 239 22.55 -33.56 8.34
C LYS A 239 22.62 -33.44 9.85
N SER A 240 21.48 -33.29 10.50
CA SER A 240 21.30 -33.73 11.89
C SER A 240 19.90 -34.34 12.04
N PRO A 241 19.78 -35.60 12.49
CA PRO A 241 18.50 -36.27 12.64
C PRO A 241 18.00 -36.21 14.09
N SER A 242 17.35 -35.11 14.47
CA SER A 242 16.37 -35.09 15.56
C SER A 242 15.72 -33.71 15.68
N ALA A 243 14.52 -33.55 15.15
CA ALA A 243 13.60 -32.53 15.64
C ALA A 243 12.18 -32.96 15.31
N ASN A 244 11.47 -33.45 16.31
CA ASN A 244 10.01 -33.43 16.32
C ASN A 244 9.59 -31.98 16.02
N TRP A 245 8.96 -31.73 14.87
CA TRP A 245 8.21 -30.49 14.70
C TRP A 245 7.09 -30.52 15.74
N PRO A 246 7.06 -29.60 16.72
CA PRO A 246 5.90 -29.50 17.59
C PRO A 246 4.72 -29.11 16.70
N THR A 247 3.61 -29.83 16.82
CA THR A 247 2.32 -29.39 16.33
C THR A 247 1.99 -28.10 17.07
N VAL A 248 2.24 -26.95 16.44
CA VAL A 248 1.93 -25.65 17.02
C VAL A 248 0.44 -25.41 16.83
N SER A 249 -0.37 -26.04 17.67
CA SER A 249 -1.73 -25.61 17.97
C SER A 249 -1.66 -24.37 18.84
N GLY A 250 -2.23 -23.24 18.38
CA GLY A 250 -2.49 -22.08 19.27
C GLY A 250 -1.91 -20.74 18.85
N TRP A 251 -1.59 -20.50 17.57
CA TRP A 251 -1.38 -19.15 17.09
C TRP A 251 -2.59 -18.80 16.22
N GLU A 252 -3.60 -18.18 16.84
CA GLU A 252 -4.44 -17.24 16.09
C GLU A 252 -3.45 -16.16 15.59
N THR A 253 -3.02 -16.27 14.33
CA THR A 253 -1.90 -15.49 13.82
C THR A 253 -2.28 -14.01 13.74
N TRP A 254 -1.30 -13.16 14.05
CA TRP A 254 -1.27 -11.68 13.97
C TRP A 254 -1.80 -11.06 12.65
N ASP A 255 -2.21 -11.88 11.68
CA ASP A 255 -2.89 -11.57 10.42
C ASP A 255 -4.38 -11.17 10.56
N GLU A 256 -4.94 -11.14 11.77
CA GLU A 256 -6.37 -10.87 12.03
C GLU A 256 -6.70 -9.40 12.36
N PHE A 257 -5.70 -8.54 12.57
CA PHE A 257 -5.91 -7.15 12.96
C PHE A 257 -5.33 -6.19 11.90
N PRO A 258 -5.76 -4.91 11.88
CA PRO A 258 -5.40 -3.96 10.83
C PRO A 258 -3.90 -3.91 10.57
N ASN A 259 -3.47 -4.55 9.49
CA ASN A 259 -2.10 -4.42 8.99
C ASN A 259 -2.06 -3.17 8.14
N GLY A 260 -1.67 -2.07 8.77
CA GLY A 260 -1.36 -0.79 8.14
C GLY A 260 -0.06 -0.23 8.68
N ARG A 261 0.14 1.08 8.52
CA ARG A 261 1.30 1.81 9.05
C ARG A 261 1.56 1.58 10.56
N TYR A 262 0.50 1.33 11.32
CA TYR A 262 0.53 1.18 12.78
C TYR A 262 0.44 -0.29 13.24
N GLY A 263 0.78 -1.24 12.37
CA GLY A 263 0.89 -2.66 12.73
C GLY A 263 2.23 -3.02 13.39
N ASP A 264 2.38 -4.26 13.83
CA ASP A 264 3.64 -4.80 14.38
C ASP A 264 4.75 -4.83 13.32
N SER A 265 5.90 -4.20 13.58
CA SER A 265 7.04 -4.17 12.65
C SER A 265 7.59 -5.52 12.20
N ARG A 266 7.30 -6.56 12.97
CA ARG A 266 7.74 -7.93 12.71
C ARG A 266 6.77 -8.68 11.80
N SER A 267 5.60 -8.11 11.51
CA SER A 267 4.66 -8.68 10.55
C SER A 267 5.27 -8.66 9.14
N PRO A 268 5.20 -9.74 8.35
CA PRO A 268 5.63 -9.72 6.94
C PRO A 268 4.84 -8.72 6.07
N ALA A 269 3.69 -8.25 6.56
CA ALA A 269 2.83 -7.23 5.96
C ALA A 269 3.18 -5.81 6.40
N PHE A 270 4.16 -5.66 7.29
CA PHE A 270 4.56 -4.40 7.86
C PHE A 270 5.46 -3.62 6.91
N GLY A 271 5.05 -2.38 6.60
CA GLY A 271 5.68 -1.59 5.57
C GLY A 271 5.38 -2.12 4.15
N GLU A 272 5.38 -1.21 3.18
CA GLU A 272 5.19 -1.47 1.73
C GLU A 272 3.94 -2.29 1.34
N LEU A 273 2.74 -1.82 1.71
CA LEU A 273 1.48 -2.34 1.13
C LEU A 273 1.30 -1.98 -0.35
N ASP A 274 2.07 -1.03 -0.90
CA ASP A 274 2.04 -0.67 -2.32
C ASP A 274 3.32 -1.00 -3.08
N GLY A 275 4.48 -1.16 -2.43
CA GLY A 275 5.75 -1.43 -3.12
C GLY A 275 6.17 -0.34 -4.11
N TYR A 276 5.55 0.85 -4.09
CA TYR A 276 5.81 1.95 -5.05
C TYR A 276 6.63 3.11 -4.47
N GLY A 277 6.94 3.09 -3.17
CA GLY A 277 7.70 4.16 -2.49
C GLY A 277 6.85 5.41 -2.20
N ALA A 278 7.45 6.42 -1.56
CA ALA A 278 6.80 7.69 -1.29
C ALA A 278 6.37 8.35 -2.61
N SER A 279 5.06 8.50 -2.83
CA SER A 279 4.50 9.12 -4.02
C SER A 279 3.31 9.99 -3.65
N LEU A 280 3.09 11.08 -4.40
CA LEU A 280 1.82 11.78 -4.34
C LEU A 280 0.72 10.81 -4.79
N LYS A 281 -0.39 10.82 -4.04
CA LYS A 281 -1.52 9.92 -4.30
C LYS A 281 -2.51 10.50 -5.34
N VAL A 282 -2.17 11.64 -5.93
CA VAL A 282 -2.89 12.30 -7.03
C VAL A 282 -1.93 12.60 -8.19
N PRO A 283 -2.41 12.59 -9.45
CA PRO A 283 -1.59 12.98 -10.59
C PRO A 283 -1.03 14.40 -10.46
N PRO A 284 0.19 14.70 -10.96
CA PRO A 284 0.83 16.02 -10.88
C PRO A 284 -0.04 17.21 -11.31
N GLU A 285 -0.86 17.02 -12.34
CA GLU A 285 -1.75 18.05 -12.88
C GLU A 285 -2.93 18.36 -11.96
N ASP A 286 -3.45 17.34 -11.27
CA ASP A 286 -4.53 17.49 -10.30
C ASP A 286 -3.99 18.00 -8.96
N ALA A 287 -2.80 17.55 -8.56
CA ALA A 287 -2.08 18.07 -7.39
C ALA A 287 -1.92 19.61 -7.45
N ARG A 288 -1.52 20.15 -8.60
CA ARG A 288 -1.39 21.62 -8.80
C ARG A 288 -2.73 22.34 -8.75
N LYS A 289 -3.83 21.72 -9.19
CA LYS A 289 -5.17 22.31 -9.10
C LYS A 289 -5.70 22.29 -7.67
N LEU A 290 -5.47 21.18 -6.95
CA LEU A 290 -5.97 20.95 -5.61
C LEU A 290 -5.21 21.78 -4.57
N TRP A 291 -3.88 21.80 -4.66
CA TRP A 291 -3.02 22.39 -3.64
C TRP A 291 -2.45 23.76 -4.03
N GLY A 292 -2.69 24.20 -5.28
CA GLY A 292 -2.21 25.48 -5.77
C GLY A 292 -0.69 25.58 -5.80
N ALA A 293 -0.17 26.78 -5.56
CA ALA A 293 1.26 27.10 -5.53
C ALA A 293 1.57 27.91 -4.26
N PRO A 294 1.62 27.27 -3.07
CA PRO A 294 1.83 27.97 -1.80
C PRO A 294 3.17 28.73 -1.83
N VAL A 295 3.20 29.96 -1.31
CA VAL A 295 4.42 30.79 -1.31
C VAL A 295 4.92 31.16 0.08
N ASP A 296 4.10 30.93 1.11
CA ASP A 296 4.46 31.02 2.52
C ASP A 296 3.84 29.89 3.37
N GLU A 297 4.19 29.84 4.65
CA GLU A 297 3.67 28.82 5.58
C GLU A 297 2.18 28.99 5.91
N ASP A 298 1.60 30.18 5.73
CA ASP A 298 0.18 30.43 5.96
C ASP A 298 -0.65 29.79 4.84
N ASP A 299 -0.17 29.80 3.60
CA ASP A 299 -0.77 29.05 2.49
C ASP A 299 -0.80 27.54 2.78
N ILE A 300 0.29 26.98 3.33
CA ILE A 300 0.34 25.58 3.75
C ILE A 300 -0.66 25.32 4.86
N ALA A 301 -0.66 26.15 5.90
CA ALA A 301 -1.59 26.03 7.02
C ALA A 301 -3.06 26.10 6.58
N ARG A 302 -3.39 26.96 5.59
CA ARG A 302 -4.72 27.03 5.00
C ARG A 302 -5.11 25.76 4.24
N LEU A 303 -4.17 25.10 3.54
CA LEU A 303 -4.45 23.81 2.87
C LEU A 303 -4.80 22.72 3.89
N PHE A 304 -4.00 22.58 4.96
CA PHE A 304 -4.28 21.62 6.03
C PHE A 304 -5.60 21.94 6.75
N THR A 305 -5.88 23.22 7.00
CA THR A 305 -7.15 23.65 7.60
C THR A 305 -8.33 23.31 6.70
N ALA A 306 -8.25 23.62 5.41
CA ALA A 306 -9.30 23.31 4.44
C ALA A 306 -9.57 21.81 4.33
N TYR A 307 -8.53 20.97 4.41
CA TYR A 307 -8.65 19.53 4.44
C TYR A 307 -9.38 19.04 5.69
N VAL A 308 -8.95 19.50 6.88
CA VAL A 308 -9.59 19.16 8.15
C VAL A 308 -11.06 19.61 8.21
N GLU A 309 -11.41 20.74 7.59
CA GLU A 309 -12.80 21.22 7.45
C GLU A 309 -13.63 20.44 6.40
N GLY A 310 -13.03 19.49 5.67
CA GLY A 310 -13.67 18.77 4.57
C GLY A 310 -13.90 19.61 3.30
N LYS A 311 -13.30 20.80 3.20
CA LYS A 311 -13.36 21.67 2.01
C LYS A 311 -12.37 21.24 0.92
N LEU A 312 -11.31 20.53 1.31
CA LEU A 312 -10.34 19.93 0.40
C LEU A 312 -10.42 18.41 0.51
N SER A 313 -10.47 17.71 -0.62
CA SER A 313 -10.68 16.26 -0.65
C SER A 313 -9.46 15.44 -0.22
N CYS A 314 -8.25 16.01 -0.32
CA CYS A 314 -7.00 15.33 0.03
C CYS A 314 -5.83 16.31 0.20
N ILE A 315 -4.84 15.89 0.99
CA ILE A 315 -3.51 16.50 1.13
C ILE A 315 -2.43 15.49 0.67
N PRO A 316 -1.17 15.90 0.47
CA PRO A 316 -0.13 14.99 0.00
C PRO A 316 0.02 13.69 0.80
N TRP A 317 -0.24 13.73 2.11
CA TRP A 317 -0.15 12.58 3.03
C TRP A 317 -1.46 11.78 3.16
N CYS A 318 -2.59 12.30 2.69
CA CYS A 318 -3.88 11.64 2.86
C CYS A 318 -4.81 11.91 1.67
N ASP A 319 -5.17 10.86 0.95
CA ASP A 319 -6.01 10.85 -0.24
C ASP A 319 -7.49 10.53 0.03
N ILE A 320 -7.88 10.48 1.30
CA ILE A 320 -9.21 10.10 1.76
C ILE A 320 -9.81 11.30 2.50
N PRO A 321 -11.13 11.53 2.46
CA PRO A 321 -11.77 12.52 3.32
C PRO A 321 -11.55 12.22 4.80
N VAL A 322 -11.68 13.26 5.61
CA VAL A 322 -11.66 13.19 7.07
C VAL A 322 -12.75 12.23 7.57
N TRP A 323 -12.39 11.32 8.49
CA TRP A 323 -13.26 10.26 8.99
C TRP A 323 -14.23 10.79 10.06
N ASP A 324 -15.34 10.07 10.28
CA ASP A 324 -16.36 10.45 11.26
C ASP A 324 -15.79 10.59 12.69
N GLU A 325 -14.79 9.78 13.07
CA GLU A 325 -14.11 9.90 14.37
C GLU A 325 -13.38 11.23 14.55
N THR A 326 -12.85 11.79 13.47
CA THR A 326 -12.07 13.03 13.48
C THR A 326 -12.97 14.24 13.72
N VAL A 327 -14.29 14.11 13.52
CA VAL A 327 -15.27 15.17 13.81
C VAL A 327 -15.22 15.58 15.29
N GLN A 328 -14.96 14.64 16.20
CA GLN A 328 -14.82 14.95 17.63
C GLN A 328 -13.60 15.84 17.93
N LEU A 329 -12.55 15.70 17.12
CA LEU A 329 -11.29 16.42 17.27
C LEU A 329 -11.24 17.73 16.48
N LEU A 330 -12.27 17.99 15.66
CA LEU A 330 -12.26 19.08 14.69
C LEU A 330 -11.89 20.44 15.32
N PRO A 331 -12.44 20.88 16.47
CA PRO A 331 -12.07 22.16 17.05
C PRO A 331 -10.57 22.27 17.39
N SER A 332 -10.00 21.23 17.97
CA SER A 332 -8.58 21.19 18.35
C SER A 332 -7.68 21.09 17.12
N LEU A 333 -8.01 20.22 16.15
CA LEU A 333 -7.26 20.11 14.89
C LEU A 333 -7.28 21.43 14.11
N LEU A 334 -8.38 22.16 14.09
CA LEU A 334 -8.42 23.49 13.47
C LEU A 334 -7.51 24.49 14.17
N ARG A 335 -7.44 24.48 15.51
CA ARG A 335 -6.50 25.35 16.25
C ARG A 335 -5.05 25.03 15.95
N LEU A 336 -4.72 23.73 15.85
CA LEU A 336 -3.37 23.29 15.49
C LEU A 336 -3.01 23.73 14.06
N ASN A 337 -3.86 23.42 13.08
CA ASN A 337 -3.54 23.61 11.66
C ASN A 337 -3.65 25.05 11.16
N ARG A 338 -4.53 25.87 11.74
CA ARG A 338 -4.82 27.24 11.26
C ARG A 338 -3.55 28.10 11.21
N PRO A 339 -3.42 29.02 10.24
CA PRO A 339 -2.27 29.92 10.15
C PRO A 339 -2.01 30.69 11.45
N LYS A 340 -0.74 30.93 11.75
CA LYS A 340 -0.33 31.82 12.86
C LYS A 340 -0.88 33.22 12.70
N SER A 341 -0.95 33.74 11.47
CA SER A 341 -1.56 35.05 11.17
C SER A 341 -3.05 35.12 11.49
N GLU A 342 -3.73 33.98 11.56
CA GLU A 342 -5.16 33.84 11.85
C GLU A 342 -5.41 33.31 13.29
N GLY A 343 -4.38 33.35 14.15
CA GLY A 343 -4.46 32.94 15.55
C GLY A 343 -4.40 31.43 15.79
N GLY A 344 -4.00 30.64 14.79
CA GLY A 344 -3.67 29.23 14.95
C GLY A 344 -2.18 28.99 15.24
N LYS A 345 -1.75 27.73 15.17
CA LYS A 345 -0.36 27.32 15.47
C LYS A 345 0.49 27.01 14.23
N SER A 346 -0.09 26.83 13.05
CA SER A 346 0.59 26.25 11.88
C SER A 346 1.32 24.93 12.21
N TRP A 347 0.67 24.08 13.01
CA TRP A 347 1.07 22.73 13.38
C TRP A 347 0.31 21.75 12.49
N TRP A 348 0.97 21.27 11.44
CA TRP A 348 0.29 20.60 10.33
C TRP A 348 0.09 19.12 10.62
N THR A 349 -1.14 18.71 10.93
CA THR A 349 -1.48 17.35 11.38
C THR A 349 -1.62 16.40 10.20
N VAL A 350 -1.01 15.22 10.30
CA VAL A 350 -1.06 14.15 9.30
C VAL A 350 -1.65 12.83 9.84
N GLY A 351 -1.89 12.74 11.14
CA GLY A 351 -2.60 11.63 11.77
C GLY A 351 -3.14 12.04 13.14
N SER A 352 -4.29 11.50 13.52
CA SER A 352 -4.89 11.76 14.83
C SER A 352 -5.91 10.68 15.17
N GLN A 353 -6.08 10.41 16.47
CA GLN A 353 -7.11 9.52 16.98
C GLN A 353 -7.61 10.07 18.33
N PRO A 354 -8.93 10.05 18.61
CA PRO A 354 -9.45 10.45 19.91
C PRO A 354 -9.15 9.39 20.99
N ALA A 355 -9.39 9.73 22.25
CA ALA A 355 -9.41 8.72 23.30
C ALA A 355 -10.82 8.10 23.41
N VAL A 356 -10.88 6.81 23.65
CA VAL A 356 -12.12 6.04 23.82
C VAL A 356 -11.95 5.10 25.00
N ASP A 357 -12.91 5.11 25.92
CA ASP A 357 -12.92 4.28 27.12
C ASP A 357 -14.09 3.30 27.10
N GLY A 358 -13.86 2.12 26.53
CA GLY A 358 -14.78 0.98 26.63
C GLY A 358 -16.08 1.16 25.86
N ILE A 359 -16.02 1.59 24.60
CA ILE A 359 -17.19 1.67 23.72
C ILE A 359 -17.57 0.29 23.16
N ASP A 360 -18.83 0.09 22.78
CA ASP A 360 -19.27 -1.19 22.21
C ASP A 360 -18.50 -1.53 20.93
N SER A 361 -18.05 -2.78 20.81
CA SER A 361 -17.48 -3.36 19.58
C SER A 361 -18.32 -3.16 18.31
N ALA A 362 -19.63 -2.95 18.45
CA ALA A 362 -20.56 -2.71 17.36
C ALA A 362 -20.83 -1.22 17.10
N ASP A 363 -20.13 -0.30 17.79
CA ASP A 363 -20.25 1.13 17.57
C ASP A 363 -19.96 1.50 16.10
N PRO A 364 -20.79 2.33 15.45
CA PRO A 364 -20.63 2.64 14.02
C PRO A 364 -19.38 3.46 13.69
N THR A 365 -18.78 4.13 14.68
CA THR A 365 -17.62 5.00 14.48
C THR A 365 -16.33 4.32 14.91
N PHE A 366 -16.31 3.69 16.09
CA PHE A 366 -15.10 3.13 16.70
C PHE A 366 -15.09 1.60 16.77
N GLY A 367 -16.22 0.96 16.51
CA GLY A 367 -16.40 -0.48 16.69
C GLY A 367 -15.61 -1.31 15.68
N PHE A 368 -14.92 -2.33 16.18
CA PHE A 368 -14.31 -3.38 15.38
C PHE A 368 -14.34 -4.73 16.10
N GLY A 369 -14.09 -5.81 15.36
CA GLY A 369 -13.98 -7.16 15.92
C GLY A 369 -15.33 -7.82 16.27
N PRO A 370 -15.31 -8.91 17.07
CA PRO A 370 -16.51 -9.64 17.46
C PRO A 370 -17.50 -8.79 18.26
N SER A 371 -18.80 -9.06 18.07
CA SER A 371 -19.88 -8.41 18.85
C SER A 371 -19.78 -8.70 20.36
N ASN A 372 -20.34 -7.80 21.16
CA ASN A 372 -20.35 -7.85 22.65
C ASN A 372 -18.97 -7.66 23.29
N GLY A 373 -18.02 -7.06 22.56
CA GLY A 373 -16.75 -6.60 23.11
C GLY A 373 -16.75 -5.12 23.45
N PHE A 374 -15.61 -4.67 23.99
CA PHE A 374 -15.36 -3.28 24.33
C PHE A 374 -14.07 -2.79 23.67
N ILE A 375 -14.13 -1.62 23.04
CA ILE A 375 -13.01 -0.98 22.34
C ILE A 375 -12.47 0.19 23.15
N PHE A 376 -11.15 0.33 23.13
CA PHE A 376 -10.41 1.36 23.82
C PHE A 376 -9.37 2.00 22.91
N GLN A 377 -9.19 3.31 23.05
CA GLN A 377 -8.23 4.10 22.29
C GLN A 377 -7.52 5.09 23.20
N LYS A 378 -6.20 5.20 23.08
CA LYS A 378 -5.44 6.37 23.55
C LYS A 378 -5.51 7.45 22.49
N SER A 379 -5.62 8.70 22.92
CA SER A 379 -5.49 9.83 22.00
C SER A 379 -4.05 9.96 21.53
N PHE A 380 -3.86 10.16 20.23
CA PHE A 380 -2.58 10.58 19.67
C PHE A 380 -2.77 11.62 18.58
N VAL A 381 -1.71 12.37 18.31
CA VAL A 381 -1.61 13.24 17.14
C VAL A 381 -0.23 13.11 16.53
N GLU A 382 -0.16 13.21 15.21
CA GLU A 382 1.07 13.34 14.46
C GLU A 382 1.04 14.61 13.61
N LEU A 383 2.11 15.40 13.70
CA LEU A 383 2.16 16.71 13.08
C LEU A 383 3.58 17.17 12.70
N PHE A 384 3.66 18.10 11.75
CA PHE A 384 4.89 18.82 11.43
C PHE A 384 5.00 20.12 12.23
N VAL A 385 6.11 20.29 12.94
CA VAL A 385 6.42 21.45 13.79
C VAL A 385 7.83 21.97 13.53
N THR A 386 8.11 23.20 13.93
CA THR A 386 9.48 23.75 13.94
C THR A 386 10.30 23.20 15.12
N GLU A 387 11.63 23.31 15.06
CA GLU A 387 12.51 22.91 16.17
C GLU A 387 12.10 23.57 17.50
N SER A 388 11.81 24.88 17.51
CA SER A 388 11.43 25.59 18.75
C SER A 388 10.11 25.09 19.32
N GLU A 389 9.15 24.74 18.47
CA GLU A 389 7.86 24.19 18.88
C GLU A 389 8.02 22.75 19.39
N LYS A 390 8.84 21.94 18.73
CA LYS A 390 9.23 20.61 19.23
C LYS A 390 9.86 20.70 20.61
N GLN A 391 10.79 21.63 20.83
CA GLN A 391 11.42 21.81 22.15
C GLN A 391 10.41 22.21 23.22
N ALA A 392 9.51 23.15 22.93
CA ALA A 392 8.45 23.55 23.85
C ALA A 392 7.53 22.36 24.19
N LEU A 393 7.16 21.57 23.18
CA LEU A 393 6.35 20.36 23.35
C LEU A 393 7.04 19.32 24.23
N VAL A 394 8.33 19.04 23.99
CA VAL A 394 9.12 18.10 24.81
C VAL A 394 9.22 18.58 26.27
N GLN A 395 9.38 19.89 26.49
CA GLN A 395 9.38 20.46 27.84
C GLN A 395 8.02 20.27 28.54
N ALA A 396 6.92 20.52 27.84
CA ALA A 396 5.57 20.32 28.35
C ALA A 396 5.30 18.84 28.68
N ILE A 397 5.74 17.92 27.82
CA ILE A 397 5.66 16.47 28.04
C ILE A 397 6.43 16.06 29.30
N ARG A 398 7.66 16.58 29.49
CA ARG A 398 8.46 16.29 30.70
C ARG A 398 7.86 16.85 31.98
N ALA A 399 7.10 17.94 31.88
CA ALA A 399 6.40 18.55 33.00
C ALA A 399 5.03 17.93 33.28
N SER A 400 4.53 17.07 32.37
CA SER A 400 3.21 16.46 32.50
C SER A 400 3.15 15.55 33.74
N PRO A 401 2.11 15.68 34.58
CA PRO A 401 1.90 14.78 35.73
C PRO A 401 1.45 13.37 35.29
N VAL A 402 0.97 13.25 34.06
CA VAL A 402 0.53 11.99 33.44
C VAL A 402 1.57 11.56 32.40
N PRO A 403 1.84 10.26 32.23
CA PRO A 403 2.73 9.78 31.18
C PRO A 403 2.25 10.23 29.79
N VAL A 404 3.14 10.89 29.05
CA VAL A 404 2.97 11.24 27.65
C VAL A 404 4.22 10.78 26.92
N THR A 405 4.06 10.04 25.82
CA THR A 405 5.19 9.59 25.01
C THR A 405 5.22 10.30 23.67
N TYR A 406 6.42 10.45 23.12
CA TYR A 406 6.60 11.05 21.80
C TYR A 406 7.68 10.35 20.98
N PHE A 407 7.54 10.47 19.66
CA PHE A 407 8.60 10.21 18.69
C PHE A 407 8.76 11.46 17.84
N ALA A 408 10.01 11.90 17.61
CA ALA A 408 10.32 13.06 16.80
C ALA A 408 11.46 12.74 15.83
N GLY A 409 11.33 13.12 14.56
CA GLY A 409 12.37 12.93 13.55
C GLY A 409 12.34 14.00 12.46
N THR A 410 13.43 14.11 11.71
CA THR A 410 13.54 15.01 10.54
C THR A 410 13.73 14.22 9.25
N SER A 411 13.92 14.93 8.13
CA SER A 411 14.34 14.34 6.85
C SER A 411 15.72 13.68 6.89
N ASN A 412 16.53 13.95 7.92
CA ASN A 412 17.78 13.26 8.19
C ASN A 412 17.52 12.09 9.17
N PRO A 413 17.70 10.82 8.76
CA PRO A 413 17.39 9.66 9.60
C PRO A 413 18.17 9.59 10.93
N LYS A 414 19.27 10.35 11.05
CA LYS A 414 20.08 10.45 12.27
C LYS A 414 19.47 11.36 13.33
N ASP A 415 18.66 12.34 12.92
CA ASP A 415 18.06 13.30 13.83
C ASP A 415 16.73 12.73 14.32
N PHE A 416 16.80 12.05 15.46
CA PHE A 416 15.67 11.37 16.08
C PHE A 416 15.71 11.54 17.59
N GLU A 417 14.55 11.75 18.20
CA GLU A 417 14.38 11.95 19.64
C GLU A 417 13.09 11.27 20.13
N THR A 418 13.15 10.57 21.26
CA THR A 418 11.99 9.95 21.91
C THR A 418 12.23 9.81 23.41
N ASN A 419 11.15 9.72 24.19
CA ASN A 419 11.17 9.30 25.60
C ASN A 419 10.65 7.86 25.80
N VAL A 420 10.45 7.11 24.72
CA VAL A 420 10.08 5.68 24.76
C VAL A 420 11.36 4.85 24.91
N GLU A 421 11.32 3.85 25.78
CA GLU A 421 12.43 2.91 25.96
C GLU A 421 12.73 2.14 24.66
N PRO A 422 14.00 1.70 24.43
CA PRO A 422 14.34 0.90 23.26
C PRO A 422 13.47 -0.35 23.14
N ASN A 423 12.90 -0.59 21.96
CA ASN A 423 11.90 -1.64 21.68
C ASN A 423 10.58 -1.51 22.47
N GLY A 424 10.29 -0.32 23.03
CA GLY A 424 9.02 -0.04 23.67
C GLY A 424 7.87 -0.03 22.68
N LEU A 425 6.80 -0.76 23.01
CA LEU A 425 5.57 -0.83 22.22
C LEU A 425 4.50 0.06 22.86
N ASN A 426 3.97 1.04 22.12
CA ASN A 426 2.80 1.80 22.54
C ASN A 426 1.54 1.28 21.84
N ALA A 427 0.83 0.35 22.48
CA ALA A 427 -0.53 0.02 22.06
C ALA A 427 -1.43 1.25 22.25
N VAL A 428 -2.00 1.75 21.16
CA VAL A 428 -2.90 2.92 21.15
C VAL A 428 -4.36 2.54 20.90
N THR A 429 -4.63 1.36 20.33
CA THR A 429 -5.99 0.85 20.14
C THR A 429 -6.05 -0.63 20.49
N TRP A 430 -7.00 -1.02 21.34
CA TRP A 430 -7.20 -2.41 21.75
C TRP A 430 -8.68 -2.72 21.99
N GLY A 431 -9.02 -4.00 21.92
CA GLY A 431 -10.36 -4.52 22.14
C GLY A 431 -10.35 -5.70 23.12
N VAL A 432 -11.38 -5.78 23.96
CA VAL A 432 -11.62 -6.89 24.88
C VAL A 432 -12.91 -7.58 24.44
N PHE A 433 -12.81 -8.86 24.08
CA PHE A 433 -13.92 -9.63 23.52
C PHE A 433 -14.25 -10.87 24.36
N PRO A 434 -15.53 -11.26 24.50
CA PRO A 434 -15.91 -12.45 25.26
C PRO A 434 -15.22 -13.73 24.75
N GLY A 435 -14.57 -14.45 25.65
CA GLY A 435 -13.91 -15.73 25.33
C GLY A 435 -12.64 -15.61 24.48
N LYS A 436 -12.08 -14.41 24.33
CA LYS A 436 -10.81 -14.16 23.61
C LYS A 436 -9.79 -13.43 24.48
N GLU A 437 -8.52 -13.51 24.11
CA GLU A 437 -7.48 -12.65 24.66
C GLU A 437 -7.68 -11.19 24.22
N VAL A 438 -7.00 -10.26 24.90
CA VAL A 438 -7.04 -8.83 24.53
C VAL A 438 -6.38 -8.66 23.16
N ALA A 439 -7.14 -8.11 22.21
CA ALA A 439 -6.67 -7.84 20.87
C ALA A 439 -6.09 -6.43 20.78
N GLN A 440 -4.93 -6.28 20.15
CA GLN A 440 -4.32 -4.97 19.88
C GLN A 440 -4.33 -4.75 18.36
N SER A 441 -4.97 -3.67 17.92
CA SER A 441 -5.09 -3.37 16.48
C SER A 441 -4.07 -2.34 16.01
N THR A 442 -3.65 -1.43 16.88
CA THR A 442 -2.81 -0.28 16.52
C THR A 442 -1.70 -0.09 17.55
N ILE A 443 -0.46 -0.10 17.07
CA ILE A 443 0.77 0.09 17.85
C ILE A 443 1.59 1.22 17.22
N ILE A 444 2.18 2.06 18.06
CA ILE A 444 3.17 3.06 17.64
C ILE A 444 4.50 2.68 18.28
N GLU A 445 5.52 2.42 17.45
CA GLU A 445 6.86 2.05 17.89
C GLU A 445 7.94 2.72 17.03
N GLU A 446 9.18 2.70 17.53
CA GLU A 446 10.31 3.41 16.91
C GLU A 446 10.54 3.01 15.46
N HIS A 447 10.58 1.70 15.16
CA HIS A 447 10.86 1.22 13.80
C HIS A 447 9.81 1.73 12.82
N SER A 448 8.53 1.68 13.19
CA SER A 448 7.41 2.15 12.39
C SER A 448 7.40 3.65 12.21
N PHE A 449 7.71 4.39 13.26
CA PHE A 449 7.82 5.82 13.18
C PHE A 449 8.97 6.23 12.24
N ARG A 450 10.14 5.60 12.33
CA ARG A 450 11.30 5.93 11.47
C ARG A 450 11.00 5.67 9.99
N ALA A 451 10.47 4.50 9.66
CA ALA A 451 10.10 4.17 8.29
C ALA A 451 9.08 5.17 7.72
N TRP A 452 8.06 5.52 8.51
CA TRP A 452 7.11 6.54 8.12
C TRP A 452 7.73 7.94 8.01
N CYS A 453 8.61 8.33 8.93
CA CYS A 453 9.24 9.64 8.92
C CYS A 453 9.99 9.86 7.60
N GLU A 454 10.74 8.86 7.14
CA GLU A 454 11.40 8.89 5.83
C GLU A 454 10.39 9.06 4.68
N GLU A 455 9.29 8.31 4.68
CA GLU A 455 8.23 8.42 3.67
C GLU A 455 7.55 9.79 3.69
N ALA A 456 7.21 10.29 4.88
CA ALA A 456 6.51 11.55 5.09
C ALA A 456 7.33 12.75 4.59
N PHE A 457 8.65 12.73 4.79
CA PHE A 457 9.55 13.74 4.23
C PHE A 457 9.78 13.54 2.73
N ALA A 458 9.84 12.31 2.24
CA ALA A 458 9.89 12.07 0.79
C ALA A 458 8.64 12.60 0.05
N ILE A 459 7.46 12.58 0.67
CA ILE A 459 6.24 13.20 0.11
C ILE A 459 6.40 14.73 -0.08
N TRP A 460 7.06 15.44 0.86
CA TRP A 460 7.38 16.87 0.67
C TRP A 460 8.26 17.09 -0.57
N ARG A 461 9.21 16.18 -0.82
CA ARG A 461 10.10 16.24 -1.99
C ARG A 461 9.33 16.04 -3.29
N GLU A 462 8.41 15.08 -3.33
CA GLU A 462 7.56 14.84 -4.50
C GLU A 462 6.66 16.06 -4.79
N TRP A 463 6.10 16.69 -3.75
CA TRP A 463 5.33 17.91 -3.92
C TRP A 463 6.19 19.08 -4.43
N GLU A 464 7.42 19.24 -3.92
CA GLU A 464 8.37 20.24 -4.39
C GLU A 464 8.71 20.08 -5.88
N LEU A 465 8.87 18.84 -6.35
CA LEU A 465 9.21 18.54 -7.74
C LEU A 465 8.11 18.92 -8.73
N LEU A 466 6.89 19.20 -8.25
CA LEU A 466 5.83 19.78 -9.06
C LEU A 466 6.10 21.22 -9.46
N PHE A 467 7.12 21.90 -8.94
CA PHE A 467 7.36 23.33 -9.21
C PHE A 467 8.76 23.59 -9.76
N PRO A 468 8.94 24.62 -10.63
CA PRO A 468 10.26 24.97 -11.14
C PRO A 468 11.27 25.27 -10.02
N PRO A 469 12.55 24.83 -10.11
CA PRO A 469 13.53 24.92 -9.01
C PRO A 469 13.81 26.30 -8.41
N ARG A 470 13.41 27.38 -9.08
CA ARG A 470 13.63 28.77 -8.61
C ARG A 470 12.36 29.48 -8.17
N SER A 471 11.21 28.83 -8.29
CA SER A 471 9.92 29.38 -7.86
C SER A 471 9.87 29.56 -6.34
N ALA A 472 9.01 30.46 -5.87
CA ALA A 472 8.80 30.68 -4.43
C ALA A 472 8.31 29.40 -3.74
N THR A 473 7.35 28.71 -4.36
CA THR A 473 6.80 27.43 -3.88
C THR A 473 7.86 26.34 -3.74
N HIS A 474 8.71 26.16 -4.74
CA HIS A 474 9.79 25.17 -4.67
C HIS A 474 10.73 25.44 -3.48
N LYS A 475 11.10 26.72 -3.26
CA LYS A 475 11.96 27.11 -2.14
C LYS A 475 11.27 26.92 -0.79
N LEU A 476 9.98 27.24 -0.70
CA LEU A 476 9.17 27.04 0.50
C LEU A 476 9.12 25.55 0.88
N LEU A 477 8.69 24.69 -0.04
CA LEU A 477 8.54 23.26 0.20
C LEU A 477 9.88 22.61 0.56
N ARG A 478 10.97 23.04 -0.10
CA ARG A 478 12.33 22.65 0.27
C ARG A 478 12.67 23.05 1.71
N ASN A 479 12.43 24.30 2.06
CA ASN A 479 12.73 24.80 3.40
C ASN A 479 11.94 24.05 4.47
N ILE A 480 10.67 23.76 4.22
CA ILE A 480 9.82 22.94 5.10
C ILE A 480 10.42 21.55 5.28
N HIS A 481 10.78 20.87 4.20
CA HIS A 481 11.43 19.55 4.23
C HIS A 481 12.73 19.55 5.04
N ASP A 482 13.54 20.60 4.92
CA ASP A 482 14.87 20.66 5.52
C ASP A 482 14.86 21.11 6.99
N THR A 483 13.79 21.77 7.45
CA THR A 483 13.78 22.46 8.77
C THR A 483 12.72 22.00 9.76
N ARG A 484 11.63 21.36 9.28
CA ARG A 484 10.55 20.88 10.15
C ARG A 484 10.89 19.52 10.77
N TRP A 485 10.23 19.24 11.88
CA TRP A 485 10.21 17.95 12.56
C TRP A 485 8.85 17.32 12.37
N LEU A 486 8.82 16.03 12.09
CA LEU A 486 7.64 15.21 12.27
C LEU A 486 7.61 14.75 13.73
N VAL A 487 6.49 14.93 14.42
CA VAL A 487 6.34 14.53 15.82
C VAL A 487 5.02 13.78 16.00
N THR A 488 5.09 12.57 16.55
CA THR A 488 3.94 11.83 17.09
C THR A 488 3.90 11.97 18.61
N VAL A 489 2.75 12.32 19.18
CA VAL A 489 2.52 12.43 20.63
C VAL A 489 1.37 11.53 21.03
N VAL A 490 1.57 10.70 22.06
CA VAL A 490 0.57 9.78 22.62
C VAL A 490 0.32 10.11 24.08
N HIS A 491 -0.93 10.43 24.43
CA HIS A 491 -1.32 10.64 25.83
C HIS A 491 -1.84 9.34 26.43
N HIS A 492 -1.31 8.91 27.57
CA HIS A 492 -1.60 7.56 28.11
C HIS A 492 -2.86 7.47 28.95
N ASP A 493 -3.39 8.60 29.44
CA ASP A 493 -4.69 8.62 30.12
C ASP A 493 -5.81 8.67 29.08
N TYR A 494 -6.26 7.50 28.65
CA TYR A 494 -7.36 7.33 27.70
C TYR A 494 -8.73 7.65 28.30
N LYS A 495 -8.83 7.88 29.62
CA LYS A 495 -10.09 8.19 30.29
C LYS A 495 -10.45 9.66 30.24
N ASP A 496 -9.47 10.54 30.04
CA ASP A 496 -9.70 11.96 29.76
C ASP A 496 -9.52 12.23 28.25
N PRO A 497 -10.61 12.27 27.47
CA PRO A 497 -10.53 12.47 26.02
C PRO A 497 -9.96 13.83 25.61
N GLU A 498 -9.93 14.80 26.52
CA GLU A 498 -9.45 16.15 26.26
C GLU A 498 -7.98 16.36 26.67
N ALA A 499 -7.36 15.40 27.35
CA ALA A 499 -6.07 15.63 28.01
C ALA A 499 -4.94 15.96 27.03
N LEU A 500 -4.82 15.20 25.94
CA LEU A 500 -3.85 15.49 24.87
C LEU A 500 -4.09 16.87 24.28
N TRP A 501 -5.34 17.20 23.97
CA TRP A 501 -5.68 18.44 23.27
C TRP A 501 -5.44 19.67 24.15
N LYS A 502 -5.79 19.59 25.44
CA LYS A 502 -5.46 20.63 26.44
C LYS A 502 -3.95 20.85 26.55
N LEU A 503 -3.15 19.77 26.57
CA LEU A 503 -1.69 19.86 26.60
C LEU A 503 -1.17 20.65 25.38
N LEU A 504 -1.61 20.28 24.17
CA LEU A 504 -1.15 20.90 22.93
C LEU A 504 -1.63 22.34 22.78
N GLU A 505 -2.86 22.64 23.21
CA GLU A 505 -3.45 23.98 23.16
C GLU A 505 -2.83 24.94 24.19
N SER A 506 -2.22 24.43 25.26
CA SER A 506 -1.55 25.25 26.29
C SER A 506 -0.19 25.82 25.85
N LEU A 507 0.40 25.26 24.80
CA LEU A 507 1.64 25.72 24.18
C LEU A 507 1.41 26.93 23.27
#